data_AF-A0AAN4YJV2-F1
#
_entry.id   AF-A0AAN4YJV2-F1
#
_cell.length_a   1.000
_cell.length_b   1.000
_cell.length_c   1.000
_cell.angle_alpha   90.00
_cell.angle_beta   90.00
_cell.angle_gamma   90.00
#
_symmetry.space_group_name_H-M   'P 1'
#
loop_
_entity.id
_entity.type
_entity.pdbx_description
1 polymer ?
#
loop_
_entity_poly.entity_id
_entity_poly.type
_entity_poly.pdbx_seq_one_letter_code
_entity_poly.pdbx_strand_id
1 'polypeptide(L)'
;MGVMDLPTFTVGRSTSLGFWRQHCCNRASLQHPLGDEVEVVSGLPRSLLDIMSCIGHGATEEDFWNWPGSPGSLTQHQLWEAYRLAGMLAIRYGHLLLVPQSSGTLTGSTAQANEASSRPLILPSTTVIISRIVSHLDALRRAFTETEGVGSLVFNAIKYPAFIAGLQADIINAQPELKDVLRCCLSIHYHPHGFERDFELLLEVLEEWWSHHHDMTNAHELAFARGMEIGLL
;
A
#
# COMPACT_ATOMS: atom_id res chain seq x y z
N MET A 1 0.71 -4.05 16.58
CA MET A 1 -0.07 -5.29 16.33
C MET A 1 -1.22 -5.07 15.35
N GLY A 2 -2.11 -4.09 15.54
CA GLY A 2 -3.24 -3.86 14.62
C GLY A 2 -2.85 -3.54 13.17
N VAL A 3 -1.71 -2.88 12.94
CA VAL A 3 -1.24 -2.52 11.58
C VAL A 3 -0.86 -3.75 10.75
N MET A 4 -0.27 -4.78 11.38
CA MET A 4 0.12 -6.03 10.70
C MET A 4 -1.08 -6.90 10.29
N ASP A 5 -2.28 -6.55 10.74
CA ASP A 5 -3.55 -7.22 10.43
C ASP A 5 -4.36 -6.45 9.38
N LEU A 6 -3.78 -5.40 8.77
CA LEU A 6 -4.45 -4.65 7.72
C LEU A 6 -4.55 -5.50 6.44
N PRO A 7 -5.73 -5.50 5.77
CA PRO A 7 -6.04 -6.45 4.70
C PRO A 7 -5.13 -6.34 3.48
N THR A 8 -4.54 -5.18 3.22
CA THR A 8 -3.67 -4.94 2.07
C THR A 8 -2.18 -5.04 2.40
N PHE A 9 -1.81 -5.22 3.68
CA PHE A 9 -0.41 -5.15 4.12
C PHE A 9 0.26 -6.52 4.23
N THR A 10 -0.40 -7.57 3.77
CA THR A 10 0.16 -8.93 3.70
C THR A 10 -0.24 -9.56 2.39
N VAL A 11 0.69 -10.22 1.71
CA VAL A 11 0.42 -11.02 0.50
C VAL A 11 0.40 -12.50 0.88
N GLY A 12 -0.53 -13.28 0.34
CA GLY A 12 -0.62 -14.72 0.59
C GLY A 12 -1.41 -15.13 1.85
N ARG A 13 -1.98 -14.16 2.58
CA ARG A 13 -2.93 -14.40 3.68
C ARG A 13 -4.37 -14.26 3.20
N SER A 14 -5.25 -15.16 3.66
CA SER A 14 -6.68 -15.18 3.29
C SER A 14 -7.62 -14.51 4.29
N THR A 15 -7.15 -14.22 5.52
CA THR A 15 -7.99 -13.66 6.60
C THR A 15 -7.29 -12.51 7.31
N SER A 16 -7.97 -11.37 7.44
CA SER A 16 -7.65 -10.30 8.39
C SER A 16 -8.72 -10.24 9.48
N LEU A 17 -8.30 -10.02 10.73
CA LEU A 17 -9.20 -9.98 11.89
C LEU A 17 -9.81 -8.58 12.10
N GLY A 18 -9.27 -7.57 11.41
CA GLY A 18 -9.75 -6.19 11.43
C GLY A 18 -9.46 -5.44 12.72
N PHE A 19 -8.38 -5.81 13.44
CA PHE A 19 -8.09 -5.25 14.76
C PHE A 19 -7.93 -3.73 14.75
N TRP A 20 -7.27 -3.16 13.72
CA TRP A 20 -7.13 -1.71 13.61
C TRP A 20 -8.49 -1.01 13.48
N ARG A 21 -9.34 -1.48 12.56
CA ARG A 21 -10.67 -0.88 12.35
C ARG A 21 -11.53 -0.96 13.62
N GLN A 22 -11.52 -2.09 14.30
CA GLN A 22 -12.37 -2.33 15.47
C GLN A 22 -11.94 -1.51 16.69
N HIS A 23 -10.63 -1.36 16.91
CA HIS A 23 -10.08 -0.82 18.16
C HIS A 23 -9.38 0.53 18.02
N CYS A 24 -8.88 0.89 16.84
CA CYS A 24 -8.13 2.13 16.60
C CYS A 24 -9.02 3.20 15.98
N CYS A 25 -9.77 2.90 14.90
CA CYS A 25 -10.64 3.89 14.25
C CYS A 25 -11.73 4.43 15.19
N ASN A 26 -12.32 3.57 16.03
CA ASN A 26 -13.37 3.98 16.98
C ASN A 26 -12.82 4.84 18.14
N ARG A 27 -11.52 4.74 18.46
CA ARG A 27 -10.89 5.58 19.50
C ARG A 27 -10.71 7.03 19.07
N ALA A 28 -10.71 7.33 17.77
CA ALA A 28 -10.69 8.71 17.27
C ALA A 28 -11.93 9.53 17.72
N SER A 29 -13.05 8.85 18.03
CA SER A 29 -14.25 9.50 18.58
C SER A 29 -14.11 9.92 20.06
N LEU A 30 -13.13 9.39 20.78
CA LEU A 30 -12.87 9.68 22.18
C LEU A 30 -11.59 10.54 22.30
N GLN A 31 -11.75 11.84 22.05
CA GLN A 31 -10.90 12.94 22.52
C GLN A 31 -9.39 12.60 22.63
N HIS A 32 -8.70 12.45 21.49
CA HIS A 32 -7.25 12.65 21.47
C HIS A 32 -6.96 14.10 21.04
N PRO A 33 -6.19 14.87 21.83
CA PRO A 33 -5.84 16.24 21.48
C PRO A 33 -4.95 16.22 20.24
N LEU A 34 -5.44 16.88 19.19
CA LEU A 34 -4.76 17.44 18.02
C LEU A 34 -3.24 17.17 17.93
N GLY A 35 -2.89 15.93 17.60
CA GLY A 35 -1.55 15.48 17.28
C GLY A 35 -1.73 14.20 16.50
N ASP A 36 -1.67 14.29 15.17
CA ASP A 36 -1.76 13.14 14.27
C ASP A 36 -0.51 12.28 14.48
N GLU A 37 -0.55 11.45 15.51
CA GLU A 37 0.59 10.66 15.95
C GLU A 37 0.99 9.70 14.83
N VAL A 38 2.29 9.67 14.56
CA VAL A 38 2.91 8.65 13.70
C VAL A 38 2.91 7.33 14.47
N GLU A 39 2.34 6.29 13.86
CA GLU A 39 2.38 4.94 14.40
C GLU A 39 3.81 4.39 14.28
N VAL A 40 4.36 3.94 15.40
CA VAL A 40 5.80 3.68 15.56
C VAL A 40 6.30 2.49 14.72
N VAL A 41 5.46 1.50 14.44
CA VAL A 41 5.86 0.29 13.72
C VAL A 41 5.95 0.55 12.22
N SER A 42 4.92 1.19 11.65
CA SER A 42 4.82 1.48 10.22
C SER A 42 5.49 2.80 9.82
N GLY A 43 5.68 3.71 10.77
CA GLY A 43 6.12 5.07 10.49
C GLY A 43 5.07 5.91 9.75
N LEU A 44 3.80 5.48 9.73
CA LEU A 44 2.69 6.17 9.04
C LEU A 44 1.82 6.97 10.00
N PRO A 45 1.20 8.08 9.56
CA PRO A 45 0.23 8.81 10.37
C PRO A 45 -0.99 7.94 10.63
N ARG A 46 -1.48 7.93 11.87
CA ARG A 46 -2.69 7.18 12.24
C ARG A 46 -3.89 7.57 11.37
N SER A 47 -4.02 8.86 11.01
CA SER A 47 -5.07 9.34 10.10
C SER A 47 -5.07 8.64 8.74
N LEU A 48 -3.88 8.34 8.18
CA LEU A 48 -3.75 7.61 6.92
C LEU A 48 -4.06 6.12 7.11
N LEU A 49 -3.57 5.52 8.20
CA LEU A 49 -3.85 4.13 8.55
C LEU A 49 -5.34 3.87 8.76
N ASP A 50 -6.07 4.83 9.34
CA ASP A 50 -7.51 4.75 9.53
C ASP A 50 -8.23 4.60 8.18
N ILE A 51 -7.86 5.39 7.17
CA ILE A 51 -8.39 5.27 5.80
C ILE A 51 -8.03 3.90 5.20
N MET A 52 -6.77 3.47 5.34
CA MET A 52 -6.30 2.18 4.81
C MET A 52 -7.02 0.98 5.45
N SER A 53 -7.36 1.07 6.73
CA SER A 53 -8.11 0.03 7.42
C SER A 53 -9.54 -0.17 6.94
N CYS A 54 -10.08 0.83 6.24
CA CYS A 54 -11.41 0.80 5.64
C CYS A 54 -11.41 0.26 4.21
N ILE A 55 -10.25 -0.11 3.64
CA ILE A 55 -10.18 -0.80 2.34
C ILE A 55 -10.97 -2.12 2.42
N GLY A 56 -11.80 -2.37 1.41
CA GLY A 56 -12.74 -3.50 1.37
C GLY A 56 -13.97 -3.35 2.26
N HIS A 57 -14.09 -2.26 3.03
CA HIS A 57 -15.18 -1.99 3.96
C HIS A 57 -15.81 -0.60 3.78
N GLY A 58 -15.58 0.06 2.64
CA GLY A 58 -16.23 1.33 2.27
C GLY A 58 -15.30 2.51 2.01
N ALA A 59 -13.98 2.37 2.18
CA ALA A 59 -13.04 3.40 1.73
C ALA A 59 -13.11 3.63 0.22
N THR A 60 -12.94 4.87 -0.19
CA THR A 60 -12.96 5.33 -1.59
C THR A 60 -11.62 5.91 -2.01
N GLU A 61 -11.38 6.06 -3.31
CA GLU A 61 -10.20 6.79 -3.81
C GLU A 61 -10.18 8.25 -3.35
N GLU A 62 -11.36 8.85 -3.14
CA GLU A 62 -11.52 10.23 -2.71
C GLU A 62 -11.03 10.44 -1.27
N ASP A 63 -11.23 9.46 -0.38
CA ASP A 63 -10.75 9.55 1.01
C ASP A 63 -9.22 9.68 1.06
N PHE A 64 -8.50 8.94 0.20
CA PHE A 64 -7.05 9.07 0.04
C PHE A 64 -6.64 10.37 -0.64
N TRP A 65 -7.40 10.81 -1.64
CA TRP A 65 -7.11 12.06 -2.35
C TRP A 65 -7.24 13.28 -1.42
N ASN A 66 -8.27 13.29 -0.58
CA ASN A 66 -8.60 14.37 0.35
C ASN A 66 -7.86 14.27 1.70
N TRP A 67 -7.02 13.24 1.89
CA TRP A 67 -6.23 13.11 3.13
C TRP A 67 -5.36 14.37 3.34
N PRO A 68 -5.47 15.05 4.49
CA PRO A 68 -4.89 16.39 4.70
C PRO A 68 -3.37 16.40 4.87
N GLY A 69 -2.75 15.24 5.02
CA GLY A 69 -1.35 15.13 5.41
C GLY A 69 -1.15 15.22 6.93
N SER A 70 0.11 15.11 7.33
CA SER A 70 0.58 15.20 8.71
C SER A 70 1.95 15.91 8.72
N PRO A 71 2.36 16.60 9.80
CA PRO A 71 3.71 17.15 9.90
C PRO A 71 4.76 16.04 10.10
N GLY A 72 5.79 16.01 9.26
CA GLY A 72 6.89 15.05 9.35
C GLY A 72 8.20 15.55 8.75
N SER A 73 9.21 14.69 8.75
CA SER A 73 10.46 14.90 8.03
C SER A 73 10.26 14.81 6.51
N LEU A 74 11.26 15.23 5.73
CA LEU A 74 11.22 15.12 4.27
C LEU A 74 11.02 13.67 3.81
N THR A 75 11.74 12.71 4.41
CA THR A 75 11.61 11.28 4.08
C THR A 75 10.27 10.72 4.51
N GLN A 76 9.75 11.13 5.67
CA GLN A 76 8.40 10.75 6.10
C GLN A 76 7.33 11.22 5.11
N HIS A 77 7.39 12.48 4.64
CA HIS A 77 6.45 12.96 3.64
C HIS A 77 6.52 12.16 2.33
N GLN A 78 7.71 11.78 1.85
CA GLN A 78 7.83 10.93 0.65
C GLN A 78 7.17 9.57 0.86
N LEU A 79 7.39 8.96 2.03
CA LEU A 79 6.78 7.68 2.38
C LEU A 79 5.26 7.80 2.43
N TRP A 80 4.73 8.81 3.12
CA TRP A 80 3.30 8.97 3.32
C TRP A 80 2.56 9.25 2.01
N GLU A 81 3.15 10.06 1.13
CA GLU A 81 2.60 10.28 -0.21
C GLU A 81 2.62 9.00 -1.05
N ALA A 82 3.67 8.18 -0.97
CA ALA A 82 3.71 6.89 -1.64
C ALA A 82 2.60 5.95 -1.13
N TYR A 83 2.37 5.89 0.19
CA TYR A 83 1.30 5.09 0.79
C TYR A 83 -0.09 5.57 0.43
N ARG A 84 -0.32 6.89 0.44
CA ARG A 84 -1.58 7.51 0.04
C ARG A 84 -1.96 7.12 -1.38
N LEU A 85 -1.01 7.28 -2.31
CA LEU A 85 -1.19 6.95 -3.71
C LEU A 85 -1.35 5.42 -3.93
N ALA A 86 -0.60 4.61 -3.20
CA ALA A 86 -0.76 3.16 -3.21
C ALA A 86 -2.14 2.73 -2.66
N GLY A 87 -2.67 3.44 -1.66
CA GLY A 87 -4.04 3.26 -1.18
C GLY A 87 -5.08 3.50 -2.28
N MET A 88 -4.92 4.55 -3.08
CA MET A 88 -5.79 4.80 -4.25
C MET A 88 -5.73 3.64 -5.27
N LEU A 89 -4.53 3.14 -5.58
CA LEU A 89 -4.40 1.96 -6.45
C LEU A 89 -5.03 0.71 -5.83
N ALA A 90 -4.91 0.54 -4.51
CA ALA A 90 -5.51 -0.60 -3.82
C ALA A 90 -7.04 -0.57 -3.86
N ILE A 91 -7.67 0.61 -3.85
CA ILE A 91 -9.11 0.74 -4.10
C ILE A 91 -9.42 0.41 -5.56
N ARG A 92 -8.70 1.03 -6.51
CA ARG A 92 -8.96 0.89 -7.95
C ARG A 92 -8.81 -0.56 -8.43
N TYR A 93 -7.86 -1.28 -7.86
CA TYR A 93 -7.48 -2.64 -8.23
C TYR A 93 -7.65 -3.62 -7.08
N GLY A 94 -8.65 -3.40 -6.21
CA GLY A 94 -8.88 -4.23 -5.03
C GLY A 94 -9.04 -5.73 -5.32
N HIS A 95 -9.48 -6.10 -6.54
CA HIS A 95 -9.56 -7.49 -6.97
C HIS A 95 -8.20 -8.20 -7.08
N LEU A 96 -7.10 -7.46 -7.26
CA LEU A 96 -5.73 -8.00 -7.31
C LEU A 96 -5.11 -8.21 -5.91
N LEU A 97 -5.79 -7.72 -4.86
CA LEU A 97 -5.23 -7.57 -3.50
C LEU A 97 -6.14 -8.13 -2.41
N LEU A 98 -7.43 -8.26 -2.66
CA LEU A 98 -8.39 -8.77 -1.70
C LEU A 98 -8.77 -10.18 -2.11
N VAL A 99 -8.67 -11.12 -1.18
CA VAL A 99 -9.27 -12.44 -1.37
C VAL A 99 -10.79 -12.26 -1.41
N PRO A 100 -11.50 -12.80 -2.41
CA PRO A 100 -12.96 -12.76 -2.45
C PRO A 100 -13.49 -13.43 -1.19
N GLN A 101 -14.07 -12.65 -0.28
CA GLN A 101 -14.77 -13.25 0.84
C GLN A 101 -16.04 -13.90 0.28
N SER A 102 -16.22 -15.20 0.52
CA SER A 102 -17.47 -15.88 0.24
C SER A 102 -18.55 -15.18 1.06
N SER A 103 -19.39 -14.40 0.38
CA SER A 103 -20.45 -13.60 0.97
C SER A 103 -21.38 -14.48 1.81
N GLY A 104 -21.17 -14.50 3.12
CA GLY A 104 -22.22 -14.75 4.08
C GLY A 104 -23.25 -13.64 3.92
N THR A 105 -24.41 -14.01 3.40
CA THR A 105 -25.61 -13.21 3.17
C THR A 105 -25.72 -11.93 4.00
N LEU A 106 -25.38 -10.77 3.42
CA LEU A 106 -25.94 -9.48 3.81
C LEU A 106 -26.15 -8.66 2.53
N THR A 107 -27.40 -8.70 2.08
CA THR A 107 -28.14 -7.67 1.33
C THR A 107 -27.31 -6.71 0.48
N GLY A 108 -27.48 -6.81 -0.85
CA GLY A 108 -27.09 -5.78 -1.77
C GLY A 108 -27.60 -4.42 -1.30
N SER A 109 -26.67 -3.56 -0.90
CA SER A 109 -26.91 -2.13 -0.84
C SER A 109 -26.38 -1.58 -2.14
N THR A 110 -27.24 -1.56 -3.17
CA THR A 110 -27.11 -0.59 -4.24
C THR A 110 -26.94 0.76 -3.58
N ALA A 111 -25.73 1.31 -3.61
CA ALA A 111 -25.46 2.67 -3.20
C ALA A 111 -26.38 3.57 -4.01
N GLN A 112 -27.46 4.03 -3.39
CA GLN A 112 -28.23 5.15 -3.90
C GLN A 112 -27.25 6.30 -4.01
N ALA A 113 -26.97 6.70 -5.25
CA ALA A 113 -26.35 7.96 -5.56
C ALA A 113 -27.26 9.06 -5.00
N ASN A 114 -26.96 9.50 -3.78
CA ASN A 114 -27.44 10.79 -3.29
C ASN A 114 -26.72 11.85 -4.13
N GLU A 115 -27.42 12.33 -5.15
CA GLU A 115 -27.06 13.53 -5.91
C GLU A 115 -27.09 14.76 -5.00
N ALA A 116 -26.06 14.89 -4.16
CA ALA A 116 -25.69 16.17 -3.58
C ALA A 116 -24.63 16.78 -4.50
N SER A 117 -25.03 17.80 -5.26
CA SER A 117 -24.23 18.69 -6.11
C SER A 117 -22.73 18.72 -5.77
N SER A 118 -21.97 17.80 -6.37
CA SER A 118 -20.52 17.71 -6.20
C SER A 118 -19.88 17.96 -7.55
N ARG A 119 -18.96 18.92 -7.63
CA ARG A 119 -18.10 19.06 -8.82
C ARG A 119 -17.51 17.68 -9.13
N PRO A 120 -17.41 17.28 -10.41
CA PRO A 120 -16.76 16.02 -10.74
C PRO A 120 -15.32 16.07 -10.22
N LEU A 121 -15.00 15.26 -9.22
CA LEU A 121 -13.63 15.10 -8.75
C LEU A 121 -12.85 14.41 -9.87
N ILE A 122 -11.88 15.12 -10.45
CA ILE A 122 -11.01 14.55 -11.47
C ILE A 122 -9.84 13.88 -10.75
N LEU A 123 -9.97 12.57 -10.53
CA LEU A 123 -8.91 11.76 -9.95
C LEU A 123 -7.80 11.50 -10.99
N PRO A 124 -6.53 11.38 -10.57
CA PRO A 124 -5.41 11.11 -11.47
C PRO A 124 -5.54 9.74 -12.15
N SER A 125 -5.02 9.65 -13.38
CA SER A 125 -4.94 8.38 -14.11
C SER A 125 -3.97 7.41 -13.45
N THR A 126 -4.15 6.10 -13.67
CA THR A 126 -3.32 5.06 -13.06
C THR A 126 -1.84 5.27 -13.38
N THR A 127 -1.51 5.61 -14.63
CA THR A 127 -0.13 5.92 -15.04
C THR A 127 0.47 7.05 -14.21
N VAL A 128 -0.27 8.14 -14.00
CA VAL A 128 0.21 9.28 -13.18
C VAL A 128 0.43 8.86 -11.73
N ILE A 129 -0.48 8.06 -11.16
CA ILE A 129 -0.34 7.56 -9.79
C ILE A 129 0.91 6.70 -9.66
N ILE A 130 1.12 5.73 -10.56
CA ILE A 130 2.31 4.86 -10.56
C ILE A 130 3.60 5.68 -10.68
N SER A 131 3.68 6.58 -11.68
CA SER A 131 4.89 7.40 -11.87
C SER A 131 5.21 8.23 -10.62
N ARG A 132 4.18 8.73 -9.90
CA ARG A 132 4.38 9.46 -8.65
C ARG A 132 4.84 8.55 -7.51
N ILE A 133 4.23 7.37 -7.33
CA ILE A 133 4.68 6.38 -6.33
C ILE A 133 6.15 6.06 -6.56
N VAL A 134 6.52 5.69 -7.78
CA VAL A 134 7.90 5.32 -8.13
C VAL A 134 8.87 6.49 -7.92
N SER A 135 8.45 7.72 -8.21
CA SER A 135 9.25 8.93 -7.94
C SER A 135 9.51 9.13 -6.43
N HIS A 136 8.49 8.96 -5.58
CA HIS A 136 8.66 9.02 -4.12
C HIS A 136 9.59 7.90 -3.61
N LEU A 137 9.46 6.69 -4.16
CA LEU A 137 10.34 5.56 -3.83
C LEU A 137 11.79 5.82 -4.25
N ASP A 138 12.03 6.40 -5.43
CA ASP A 138 13.37 6.76 -5.88
C ASP A 138 14.00 7.85 -4.98
N ALA A 139 13.20 8.85 -4.58
CA ALA A 139 13.65 9.89 -3.65
C ALA A 139 14.04 9.30 -2.27
N LEU A 140 13.22 8.38 -1.74
CA LEU A 140 13.52 7.66 -0.50
C LEU A 140 14.82 6.85 -0.62
N ARG A 141 14.94 6.06 -1.68
CA ARG A 141 16.13 5.25 -1.96
C ARG A 141 17.40 6.09 -1.98
N ARG A 142 17.38 7.25 -2.66
CA ARG A 142 18.53 8.18 -2.70
C ARG A 142 18.86 8.74 -1.32
N ALA A 143 17.86 9.12 -0.54
CA ALA A 143 18.05 9.66 0.81
C ALA A 143 18.65 8.63 1.80
N PHE A 144 18.29 7.35 1.66
CA PHE A 144 18.83 6.29 2.52
C PHE A 144 20.30 5.96 2.25
N THR A 145 20.75 6.03 1.00
CA THR A 145 22.16 5.84 0.65
C THR A 145 23.07 6.88 1.30
N GLU A 146 22.55 8.07 1.61
CA GLU A 146 23.30 9.16 2.24
C GLU A 146 23.31 9.09 3.78
N THR A 147 22.42 8.31 4.40
CA THR A 147 22.18 8.30 5.84
C THR A 147 22.42 6.91 6.45
N GLU A 148 23.69 6.52 6.54
CA GLU A 148 24.09 5.24 7.16
C GLU A 148 23.51 5.10 8.60
N GLY A 149 22.65 4.11 8.80
CA GLY A 149 22.35 3.52 10.11
C GLY A 149 21.04 3.89 10.83
N VAL A 150 20.32 4.95 10.45
CA VAL A 150 19.12 5.40 11.22
C VAL A 150 17.78 5.08 10.53
N GLY A 151 17.79 4.71 9.24
CA GLY A 151 16.59 4.59 8.39
C GLY A 151 15.88 3.23 8.33
N SER A 152 16.30 2.21 9.10
CA SER A 152 15.88 0.81 8.88
C SER A 152 14.37 0.55 8.93
N LEU A 153 13.61 1.26 9.77
CA LEU A 153 12.15 1.09 9.87
C LEU A 153 11.39 1.72 8.69
N VAL A 154 11.80 2.93 8.28
CA VAL A 154 11.21 3.62 7.12
C VAL A 154 11.52 2.83 5.83
N PHE A 155 12.63 2.11 5.81
CA PHE A 155 12.99 1.24 4.70
C PHE A 155 12.04 0.04 4.54
N ASN A 156 11.67 -0.65 5.62
CA ASN A 156 10.72 -1.77 5.53
C ASN A 156 9.35 -1.33 5.00
N ALA A 157 8.95 -0.10 5.30
CA ALA A 157 7.70 0.48 4.81
C ALA A 157 7.70 0.72 3.28
N ILE A 158 8.82 0.63 2.55
CA ILE A 158 8.75 0.82 1.08
C ILE A 158 8.13 -0.39 0.36
N LYS A 159 8.05 -1.57 1.02
CA LYS A 159 7.55 -2.81 0.44
C LYS A 159 6.13 -2.64 -0.10
N TYR A 160 5.22 -2.11 0.71
CA TYR A 160 3.82 -1.90 0.32
C TYR A 160 3.68 -1.03 -0.94
N PRO A 161 4.09 0.25 -0.96
CA PRO A 161 3.93 1.08 -2.14
C PRO A 161 4.66 0.55 -3.38
N ALA A 162 5.84 -0.09 -3.22
CA ALA A 162 6.55 -0.72 -4.34
C ALA A 162 5.76 -1.89 -4.93
N PHE A 163 5.23 -2.77 -4.07
CA PHE A 163 4.46 -3.93 -4.48
C PHE A 163 3.16 -3.52 -5.19
N ILE A 164 2.39 -2.60 -4.59
CA ILE A 164 1.12 -2.12 -5.19
C ILE A 164 1.34 -1.47 -6.56
N ALA A 165 2.37 -0.65 -6.72
CA ALA A 165 2.71 -0.08 -8.01
C ALA A 165 3.15 -1.16 -9.02
N GLY A 166 3.92 -2.14 -8.56
CA GLY A 166 4.41 -3.26 -9.35
C GLY A 166 3.31 -4.14 -9.95
N LEU A 167 2.15 -4.25 -9.30
CA LEU A 167 1.03 -5.07 -9.81
C LEU A 167 0.42 -4.54 -11.12
N GLN A 168 0.68 -3.28 -11.48
CA GLN A 168 0.19 -2.70 -12.74
C GLN A 168 1.10 -3.07 -13.91
N ALA A 169 1.19 -4.37 -14.20
CA ALA A 169 2.16 -4.98 -15.09
C ALA A 169 2.17 -4.38 -16.51
N ASP A 170 1.01 -4.07 -17.09
CA ASP A 170 0.92 -3.41 -18.41
C ASP A 170 1.69 -2.09 -18.45
N ILE A 171 1.52 -1.25 -17.42
CA ILE A 171 2.16 0.07 -17.34
C ILE A 171 3.64 -0.09 -17.03
N ILE A 172 3.99 -0.97 -16.08
CA ILE A 172 5.38 -1.21 -15.68
C ILE A 172 6.19 -1.81 -16.82
N ASN A 173 5.64 -2.76 -17.59
CA ASN A 173 6.31 -3.34 -18.74
C ASN A 173 6.45 -2.36 -19.91
N ALA A 174 5.51 -1.43 -20.07
CA ALA A 174 5.60 -0.35 -21.06
C ALA A 174 6.63 0.74 -20.69
N GLN A 175 7.04 0.84 -19.42
CA GLN A 175 7.94 1.89 -18.92
C GLN A 175 9.12 1.29 -18.15
N PRO A 176 10.20 0.89 -18.86
CA PRO A 176 11.36 0.23 -18.26
C PRO A 176 12.01 1.02 -17.11
N GLU A 177 12.05 2.35 -17.22
CA GLU A 177 12.61 3.22 -16.17
C GLU A 177 11.91 3.04 -14.82
N LEU A 178 10.58 2.89 -14.82
CA LEU A 178 9.82 2.66 -13.59
C LEU A 178 10.08 1.27 -13.02
N LYS A 179 10.15 0.27 -13.92
CA LYS A 179 10.46 -1.12 -13.57
C LYS A 179 11.83 -1.24 -12.91
N ASP A 180 12.82 -0.55 -13.44
CA ASP A 180 14.19 -0.58 -12.92
C ASP A 180 14.31 0.10 -11.56
N VAL A 181 13.55 1.17 -11.30
CA VAL A 181 13.47 1.75 -9.95
C VAL A 181 12.86 0.77 -8.96
N LEU A 182 11.75 0.10 -9.32
CA LEU A 182 11.12 -0.90 -8.45
C LEU A 182 12.07 -2.07 -8.15
N ARG A 183 12.80 -2.55 -9.16
CA ARG A 183 13.88 -3.55 -8.98
C ARG A 183 14.95 -3.05 -8.01
N CYS A 184 15.42 -1.82 -8.19
CA CYS A 184 16.42 -1.23 -7.31
C CYS A 184 15.92 -1.13 -5.86
N CYS A 185 14.66 -0.76 -5.65
CA CYS A 185 14.06 -0.68 -4.32
C CYS A 185 13.96 -2.04 -3.62
N LEU A 186 13.74 -3.13 -4.37
CA LEU A 186 13.51 -4.46 -3.81
C LEU A 186 14.73 -5.40 -3.85
N SER A 187 15.85 -5.00 -4.47
CA SER A 187 17.05 -5.86 -4.62
C SER A 187 18.00 -5.81 -3.42
N ILE A 188 18.58 -6.95 -3.02
CA ILE A 188 19.53 -7.07 -1.88
C ILE A 188 20.79 -6.21 -2.00
N HIS A 189 21.26 -5.89 -3.20
CA HIS A 189 22.55 -5.20 -3.42
C HIS A 189 22.68 -3.84 -2.70
N TYR A 190 21.59 -3.30 -2.15
CA TYR A 190 21.56 -2.07 -1.37
C TYR A 190 21.42 -2.30 0.16
N HIS A 191 21.45 -3.54 0.67
CA HIS A 191 21.01 -3.87 2.03
C HIS A 191 21.99 -4.80 2.79
N PRO A 192 22.89 -4.25 3.63
CA PRO A 192 23.86 -5.05 4.39
C PRO A 192 23.32 -5.65 5.72
N HIS A 193 22.01 -5.54 6.01
CA HIS A 193 21.46 -5.80 7.34
C HIS A 193 20.12 -6.59 7.33
N GLY A 194 20.13 -7.86 6.94
CA GLY A 194 19.40 -8.94 7.64
C GLY A 194 17.87 -9.04 7.52
N PHE A 195 17.19 -8.12 6.84
CA PHE A 195 15.76 -8.22 6.47
C PHE A 195 15.54 -8.59 4.99
N GLU A 196 16.59 -9.14 4.40
CA GLU A 196 16.82 -9.30 2.96
C GLU A 196 15.82 -10.23 2.24
N ARG A 197 15.36 -11.28 2.92
CA ARG A 197 14.61 -12.36 2.25
C ARG A 197 13.22 -11.93 1.78
N ASP A 198 12.52 -11.10 2.54
CA ASP A 198 11.15 -10.69 2.17
C ASP A 198 11.15 -9.80 0.92
N PHE A 199 12.16 -8.95 0.77
CA PHE A 199 12.30 -8.08 -0.39
C PHE A 199 12.58 -8.86 -1.68
N GLU A 200 13.44 -9.87 -1.61
CA GLU A 200 13.67 -10.77 -2.75
C GLU A 200 12.43 -11.54 -3.12
N LEU A 201 11.73 -12.12 -2.13
CA LEU A 201 10.51 -12.87 -2.39
C LEU A 201 9.43 -11.98 -3.04
N LEU A 202 9.31 -10.72 -2.62
CA LEU A 202 8.42 -9.76 -3.28
C LEU A 202 8.84 -9.46 -4.70
N LEU A 203 10.15 -9.29 -4.94
CA LEU A 203 10.67 -9.05 -6.29
C LEU A 203 10.46 -10.26 -7.20
N GLU A 204 10.67 -11.49 -6.71
CA GLU A 204 10.41 -12.72 -7.45
C GLU A 204 8.94 -12.84 -7.86
N VAL A 205 8.02 -12.55 -6.93
CA VAL A 205 6.57 -12.52 -7.20
C VAL A 205 6.25 -11.47 -8.27
N LEU A 206 6.85 -10.28 -8.19
CA LEU A 206 6.64 -9.23 -9.19
C LEU A 206 7.23 -9.56 -10.56
N GLU A 207 8.42 -10.15 -10.64
CA GLU A 207 9.03 -10.55 -11.91
C GLU A 207 8.18 -11.60 -12.63
N GLU A 208 7.69 -12.59 -11.88
CA GLU A 208 6.78 -13.58 -12.43
C GLU A 208 5.45 -12.96 -12.88
N TRP A 209 4.89 -12.07 -12.06
CA TRP A 209 3.69 -11.30 -12.42
C TRP A 209 3.91 -10.50 -13.70
N TRP A 210 5.03 -9.79 -13.82
CA TRP A 210 5.36 -9.02 -15.01
C TRP A 210 5.49 -9.88 -16.27
N SER A 211 5.88 -11.14 -16.14
CA SER A 211 5.95 -12.08 -17.27
C SER A 211 4.60 -12.73 -17.61
N HIS A 212 3.75 -13.01 -16.63
CA HIS A 212 2.58 -13.90 -16.80
C HIS A 212 1.24 -13.32 -16.32
N HIS A 213 1.14 -12.01 -16.04
CA HIS A 213 -0.07 -11.41 -15.47
C HIS A 213 -1.37 -11.65 -16.27
N HIS A 214 -1.31 -11.88 -17.59
CA HIS A 214 -2.51 -12.20 -18.38
C HIS A 214 -3.10 -13.57 -18.05
N ASP A 215 -2.29 -14.49 -17.53
CA ASP A 215 -2.68 -15.86 -17.15
C ASP A 215 -2.99 -15.96 -15.64
N MET A 216 -2.85 -14.87 -14.89
CA MET A 216 -3.00 -14.82 -13.44
C MET A 216 -4.16 -13.92 -13.01
N THR A 217 -4.90 -14.36 -12.01
CA THR A 217 -6.09 -13.68 -11.50
C THR A 217 -5.78 -12.77 -10.31
N ASN A 218 -4.86 -13.16 -9.43
CA ASN A 218 -4.56 -12.44 -8.20
C ASN A 218 -3.12 -12.72 -7.72
N ALA A 219 -2.43 -11.68 -7.25
CA ALA A 219 -1.10 -11.81 -6.67
C ALA A 219 -1.09 -12.59 -5.33
N HIS A 220 -2.20 -12.57 -4.57
CA HIS A 220 -2.36 -13.40 -3.37
C HIS A 220 -2.42 -14.89 -3.69
N GLU A 221 -3.10 -15.27 -4.77
CA GLU A 221 -3.17 -16.67 -5.21
C GLU A 221 -1.79 -17.17 -5.62
N LEU A 222 -1.00 -16.31 -6.28
CA LEU A 222 0.38 -16.62 -6.63
C LEU A 222 1.26 -16.87 -5.40
N ALA A 223 1.24 -15.96 -4.42
CA ALA A 223 1.99 -16.13 -3.18
C ALA A 223 1.50 -17.34 -2.38
N PHE A 224 0.18 -17.55 -2.29
CA PHE A 224 -0.41 -18.69 -1.59
C PHE A 224 -0.07 -20.03 -2.24
N ALA A 225 -0.10 -20.12 -3.58
CA ALA A 225 0.29 -21.31 -4.32
C ALA A 225 1.76 -21.71 -4.06
N ARG A 226 2.61 -20.72 -3.72
CA ARG A 226 4.00 -20.92 -3.32
C ARG A 226 4.18 -21.20 -1.82
N GLY A 227 3.09 -21.25 -1.04
CA GLY A 227 3.14 -21.41 0.41
C GLY A 227 3.81 -20.22 1.12
N MET A 228 3.76 -19.03 0.51
CA MET A 228 4.40 -17.82 1.01
C MET A 228 3.37 -16.89 1.65
N GLU A 229 3.73 -16.35 2.81
CA GLU A 229 3.03 -15.22 3.42
C GLU A 229 4.06 -14.12 3.65
N ILE A 230 3.85 -12.95 3.03
CA ILE A 230 4.84 -11.85 3.08
C ILE A 230 4.19 -10.60 3.66
N GLY A 231 4.80 -10.06 4.72
CA GLY A 231 4.44 -8.76 5.28
C GLY A 231 5.00 -7.62 4.43
N LEU A 232 4.16 -6.64 4.12
CA LEU A 232 4.50 -5.43 3.37
C LEU A 232 4.85 -4.24 4.30
N LEU A 233 5.07 -4.51 5.60
CA LEU A 233 5.54 -3.59 6.64
C LEU A 233 6.69 -4.19 7.44
#